data_AF-A0A9E1IMZ7-F1
#
_entry.id   AF-A0A9E1IMZ7-F1
#
_cell.length_a   1.000
_cell.length_b   1.000
_cell.length_c   1.000
_cell.angle_alpha   90.00
_cell.angle_beta   90.00
_cell.angle_gamma   90.00
#
_symmetry.space_group_name_H-M   'P 1'
#
loop_
_entity.id
_entity.type
_entity.pdbx_description
1 polymer ?
#
loop_
_entity_poly.entity_id
_entity_poly.type
_entity_poly.pdbx_seq_one_letter_code
_entity_poly.pdbx_strand_id
1 'polypeptide(L)'
;MSRIPTIEWQVAGACNYDCSYCIQSRRHRRGKPDNTAIKSAISCYAALEGVWEIKCSGGEPFAHVAFLGTLIPRLMEDTSHRVSVLTNFSASHSDLMRFAALTRRRLSVFSASLHLEYVTLKSFGDKAEWFVSQLDPEVSFVVNQVVVPGQEATALECRDAIQDRGLRWFPQLYKTKSGVADYDNQEKLRQIVGDDAGPRRANRAPDYEGRLCWSGVDYFTVDKEGNAW
;
A
#
# COMPACT_ATOMS: atom_id res chain seq x y z
N MET A 1 -13.93 11.88 -13.19
CA MET A 1 -13.93 11.66 -11.73
C MET A 1 -13.25 12.85 -11.07
N SER A 2 -13.86 13.46 -10.06
CA SER A 2 -13.20 14.49 -9.25
C SER A 2 -11.99 13.89 -8.54
N ARG A 3 -10.86 14.58 -8.56
CA ARG A 3 -9.63 14.18 -7.88
C ARG A 3 -9.84 14.39 -6.37
N ILE A 4 -9.58 13.36 -5.56
CA ILE A 4 -9.58 13.48 -4.10
C ILE A 4 -8.17 13.90 -3.65
N PRO A 5 -8.02 14.99 -2.89
CA PRO A 5 -6.74 15.37 -2.30
C PRO A 5 -6.15 14.23 -1.46
N THR A 6 -4.84 14.00 -1.53
CA THR A 6 -4.22 12.80 -0.95
C THR A 6 -3.03 13.13 -0.04
N ILE A 7 -2.92 12.42 1.08
CA ILE A 7 -1.75 12.41 1.94
C ILE A 7 -1.14 11.03 1.91
N GLU A 8 0.11 10.89 1.48
CA GLU A 8 0.86 9.65 1.66
C GLU A 8 1.62 9.70 2.98
N TRP A 9 1.21 8.90 3.97
CA TRP A 9 1.81 8.91 5.29
C TRP A 9 2.58 7.61 5.56
N GLN A 10 3.89 7.72 5.71
CA GLN A 10 4.73 6.64 6.20
C GLN A 10 4.53 6.45 7.71
N VAL A 11 3.51 5.69 8.09
CA VAL A 11 3.18 5.41 9.51
C VAL A 11 4.10 4.37 10.16
N ALA A 12 4.98 3.76 9.36
CA ALA A 12 5.88 2.69 9.78
C ALA A 12 7.25 2.86 9.13
N GLY A 13 8.31 2.89 9.93
CA GLY A 13 9.67 2.72 9.41
C GLY A 13 10.10 1.27 9.38
N ALA A 14 9.84 0.53 10.46
CA ALA A 14 10.21 -0.87 10.58
C ALA A 14 9.13 -1.81 10.03
N CYS A 15 9.57 -2.98 9.55
CA CYS A 15 8.72 -4.03 9.02
C CYS A 15 9.04 -5.34 9.74
N ASN A 16 8.05 -6.21 9.93
CA ASN A 16 8.26 -7.56 10.44
C ASN A 16 8.71 -8.56 9.36
N TYR A 17 8.68 -8.18 8.08
CA TYR A 17 9.30 -8.90 6.98
C TYR A 17 10.62 -8.24 6.58
N ASP A 18 11.60 -9.05 6.17
CA ASP A 18 12.88 -8.61 5.59
C ASP A 18 13.00 -9.05 4.13
N CYS A 19 11.99 -8.72 3.30
CA CYS A 19 11.92 -9.20 1.92
C CYS A 19 13.19 -8.81 1.14
N SER A 20 13.72 -9.78 0.38
CA SER A 20 14.97 -9.60 -0.39
C SER A 20 14.87 -8.49 -1.44
N TYR A 21 13.67 -8.24 -1.95
CA TYR A 21 13.36 -7.27 -3.00
C TYR A 21 12.75 -5.95 -2.49
N CYS A 22 12.68 -5.71 -1.18
CA CYS A 22 12.06 -4.50 -0.67
C CYS A 22 12.91 -3.24 -0.97
N ILE A 23 12.27 -2.25 -1.60
CA ILE A 23 12.90 -1.02 -2.10
C ILE A 23 13.47 -0.11 -1.00
N GLN A 24 12.89 -0.16 0.19
CA GLN A 24 13.40 0.60 1.33
C GLN A 24 14.70 -0.04 1.82
N SER A 25 15.78 0.73 1.89
CA SER A 25 17.05 0.19 2.38
C SER A 25 16.96 -0.20 3.86
N ARG A 26 17.69 -1.25 4.27
CA ARG A 26 17.74 -1.71 5.67
C ARG A 26 18.11 -0.60 6.67
N ARG A 27 18.89 0.40 6.25
CA ARG A 27 19.22 1.58 7.07
C ARG A 27 17.98 2.42 7.38
N HIS A 28 17.06 2.54 6.44
CA HIS A 28 15.85 3.34 6.57
C HIS A 28 14.64 2.55 7.09
N ARG A 29 14.72 1.22 7.20
CA ARG A 29 13.69 0.34 7.78
C ARG A 29 13.64 0.40 9.32
N ARG A 30 13.62 1.61 9.89
CA ARG A 30 13.70 1.84 11.34
C ARG A 30 12.79 2.98 11.76
N GLY A 31 12.39 2.96 13.02
CA GLY A 31 11.57 4.02 13.60
C GLY A 31 10.08 3.87 13.27
N LYS A 32 9.31 4.71 13.93
CA LYS A 32 7.86 4.89 13.79
C LYS A 32 7.53 6.26 14.40
N PRO A 33 6.45 6.93 13.98
CA PRO A 33 6.04 8.16 14.63
C PRO A 33 5.74 7.88 16.11
N ASP A 34 6.21 8.77 16.98
CA ASP A 34 5.85 8.73 18.40
C ASP A 34 4.45 9.34 18.61
N ASN A 35 3.93 9.27 19.83
CA ASN A 35 2.58 9.78 20.13
C ASN A 35 2.46 11.29 19.88
N THR A 36 3.55 12.05 20.06
CA THR A 36 3.57 13.49 19.81
C THR A 36 3.46 13.77 18.31
N ALA A 37 4.26 13.09 17.50
CA ALA A 37 4.21 13.18 16.04
C ALA A 37 2.84 12.74 15.49
N ILE A 38 2.27 11.64 15.99
CA ILE A 38 0.92 11.19 15.62
C ILE A 38 -0.12 12.27 15.93
N LYS A 39 -0.09 12.83 17.16
CA LYS A 39 -1.02 13.89 17.56
C LYS A 39 -0.88 15.13 16.68
N SER A 40 0.34 15.59 16.45
CA SER A 40 0.60 16.77 15.61
C SER A 40 0.15 16.55 14.16
N ALA A 41 0.42 15.38 13.59
CA ALA A 41 -0.03 15.03 12.24
C ALA A 41 -1.57 15.02 12.15
N ILE A 42 -2.25 14.38 13.10
CA ILE A 42 -3.72 14.33 13.11
C ILE A 42 -4.33 15.72 13.31
N SER A 43 -3.77 16.56 14.20
CA SER A 43 -4.21 17.94 14.35
C SER A 43 -4.02 18.76 13.07
N CYS A 44 -2.92 18.53 12.34
CA CYS A 44 -2.71 19.15 11.02
C CYS A 44 -3.76 18.67 10.01
N TYR A 45 -4.03 17.36 9.94
CA TYR A 45 -5.02 16.82 9.01
C TYR A 45 -6.43 17.31 9.33
N ALA A 46 -6.83 17.35 10.59
CA ALA A 46 -8.13 17.86 11.02
C ALA A 46 -8.38 19.33 10.60
N ALA A 47 -7.32 20.11 10.37
CA ALA A 47 -7.42 21.50 9.92
C ALA A 47 -7.52 21.65 8.38
N LEU A 48 -7.37 20.56 7.62
CA LEU A 48 -7.49 20.59 6.16
C LEU A 48 -8.94 20.74 5.73
N GLU A 49 -9.17 21.61 4.75
CA GLU A 49 -10.49 21.78 4.16
C GLU A 49 -10.88 20.56 3.31
N GLY A 50 -12.16 20.18 3.39
CA GLY A 50 -12.72 19.09 2.61
C GLY A 50 -12.38 17.69 3.12
N VAL A 51 -12.51 16.70 2.23
CA VAL A 51 -12.25 15.28 2.54
C VAL A 51 -11.03 14.82 1.76
N TRP A 52 -9.99 14.45 2.49
CA TRP A 52 -8.75 13.90 1.97
C TRP A 52 -8.74 12.37 2.04
N GLU A 53 -7.94 11.73 1.21
CA GLU A 53 -7.54 10.34 1.36
C GLU A 53 -6.16 10.25 2.03
N ILE A 54 -6.08 9.58 3.17
CA ILE A 54 -4.84 9.36 3.90
C ILE A 54 -4.37 7.93 3.66
N LYS A 55 -3.27 7.79 2.93
CA LYS A 55 -2.66 6.50 2.56
C LYS A 55 -1.58 6.14 3.58
N CYS A 56 -1.92 5.26 4.51
CA CYS A 56 -1.00 4.72 5.50
C CYS A 56 -0.11 3.64 4.87
N SER A 57 1.20 3.86 4.85
CA SER A 57 2.20 2.95 4.27
C SER A 57 3.51 2.93 5.07
N GLY A 58 4.56 2.34 4.51
CA GLY A 58 5.90 2.34 5.08
C GLY A 58 6.48 0.92 5.20
N GLY A 59 7.00 0.61 6.39
CA GLY A 59 7.35 -0.75 6.78
C GLY A 59 6.11 -1.64 6.87
N GLU A 60 5.76 -2.13 8.06
CA GLU A 60 4.48 -2.83 8.25
C GLU A 60 3.61 -2.07 9.26
N PRO A 61 2.54 -1.37 8.82
CA PRO A 61 1.65 -0.62 9.71
C PRO A 61 1.11 -1.48 10.87
N PHE A 62 0.66 -2.70 10.60
CA PHE A 62 0.07 -3.57 11.62
C PHE A 62 1.08 -4.16 12.62
N ALA A 63 2.38 -4.12 12.31
CA ALA A 63 3.44 -4.53 13.24
C ALA A 63 3.70 -3.49 14.33
N HIS A 64 3.05 -2.32 14.26
CA HIS A 64 3.18 -1.25 15.24
C HIS A 64 1.92 -1.14 16.11
N VAL A 65 2.06 -1.41 17.41
CA VAL A 65 0.95 -1.37 18.39
C VAL A 65 0.17 -0.05 18.32
N ALA A 66 0.88 1.07 18.12
CA ALA A 66 0.27 2.39 18.03
C ALA A 66 -0.63 2.56 16.79
N PHE A 67 -0.46 1.78 15.72
CA PHE A 67 -1.25 1.92 14.50
C PHE A 67 -2.74 1.63 14.77
N LEU A 68 -3.06 0.45 15.31
CA LEU A 68 -4.44 0.11 15.71
C LEU A 68 -4.82 0.65 17.09
N GLY A 69 -3.83 0.89 17.96
CA GLY A 69 -4.05 1.36 19.33
C GLY A 69 -4.39 2.84 19.42
N THR A 70 -3.81 3.67 18.55
CA THR A 70 -3.88 5.13 18.68
C THR A 70 -4.12 5.81 17.33
N LEU A 71 -3.30 5.54 16.32
CA LEU A 71 -3.30 6.29 15.05
C LEU A 71 -4.64 6.16 14.33
N ILE A 72 -5.10 4.95 14.03
CA ILE A 72 -6.37 4.74 13.32
C ILE A 72 -7.56 5.25 14.15
N PRO A 73 -7.71 4.91 15.46
CA PRO A 73 -8.78 5.48 16.28
C PRO A 73 -8.82 7.01 16.24
N ARG A 74 -7.69 7.67 16.49
CA ARG A 74 -7.61 9.14 16.49
C ARG A 74 -7.88 9.75 15.12
N LEU A 75 -7.37 9.15 14.05
CA LEU A 75 -7.63 9.62 12.70
C LEU A 75 -9.12 9.53 12.35
N MET A 76 -9.78 8.47 12.82
CA MET A 76 -11.22 8.27 12.65
C MET A 76 -12.04 9.22 13.53
N GLU A 77 -11.66 9.44 14.79
CA GLU A 77 -12.38 10.30 15.72
C GLU A 77 -12.22 11.80 15.39
N ASP A 78 -11.01 12.22 15.05
CA ASP A 78 -10.64 13.63 14.97
C ASP A 78 -10.77 14.24 13.55
N THR A 79 -11.01 13.41 12.52
CA THR A 79 -11.07 13.88 11.13
C THR A 79 -12.27 13.30 10.37
N SER A 80 -12.64 13.93 9.26
CA SER A 80 -13.65 13.43 8.30
C SER A 80 -13.05 12.61 7.15
N HIS A 81 -11.73 12.45 7.15
CA HIS A 81 -10.98 11.92 6.01
C HIS A 81 -11.17 10.43 5.80
N ARG A 82 -10.90 10.00 4.56
CA ARG A 82 -10.86 8.59 4.17
C ARG A 82 -9.46 8.03 4.43
N VAL A 83 -9.38 6.71 4.61
CA VAL A 83 -8.13 5.99 4.84
C VAL A 83 -7.92 4.95 3.77
N SER A 84 -6.67 4.77 3.39
CA SER A 84 -6.19 3.65 2.61
C SER A 84 -4.96 3.07 3.30
N VAL A 85 -4.73 1.77 3.16
CA VAL A 85 -3.59 1.10 3.80
C VAL A 85 -2.84 0.22 2.82
N LEU A 86 -1.51 0.25 2.89
CA LEU A 86 -0.61 -0.70 2.27
C LEU A 86 0.05 -1.55 3.35
N THR A 87 -0.12 -2.87 3.27
CA THR A 87 0.37 -3.83 4.27
C THR A 87 0.94 -5.07 3.57
N ASN A 88 1.92 -5.73 4.19
CA ASN A 88 2.38 -7.07 3.85
C ASN A 88 1.36 -8.17 4.23
N PHE A 89 0.24 -7.78 4.84
CA PHE A 89 -0.90 -8.63 5.18
C PHE A 89 -0.60 -9.74 6.20
N SER A 90 0.48 -9.59 6.99
CA SER A 90 0.85 -10.51 8.07
C SER A 90 -0.01 -10.40 9.33
N ALA A 91 -0.79 -9.32 9.49
CA ALA A 91 -1.64 -9.05 10.65
C ALA A 91 -2.60 -10.20 10.98
N SER A 92 -2.92 -10.41 12.26
CA SER A 92 -3.86 -11.47 12.67
C SER A 92 -5.29 -11.22 12.16
N HIS A 93 -6.13 -12.25 12.13
CA HIS A 93 -7.55 -12.10 11.78
C HIS A 93 -8.24 -11.10 12.72
N SER A 94 -7.94 -11.13 14.02
CA SER A 94 -8.47 -10.18 14.99
C SER A 94 -8.05 -8.73 14.71
N ASP A 95 -6.79 -8.50 14.33
CA ASP A 95 -6.29 -7.16 14.02
C ASP A 95 -6.92 -6.62 12.73
N LEU A 96 -7.09 -7.48 11.72
CA LEU A 96 -7.75 -7.14 10.47
C LEU A 96 -9.24 -6.79 10.70
N MET A 97 -9.96 -7.61 11.48
CA MET A 97 -11.35 -7.32 11.85
C MET A 97 -11.47 -6.01 12.63
N ARG A 98 -10.55 -5.78 13.59
CA ARG A 98 -10.50 -4.53 14.35
C ARG A 98 -10.29 -3.34 13.42
N PHE A 99 -9.35 -3.42 12.48
CA PHE A 99 -9.10 -2.36 11.52
C PHE A 99 -10.31 -2.09 10.63
N ALA A 100 -10.93 -3.12 10.08
CA ALA A 100 -12.14 -2.99 9.26
C ALA A 100 -13.29 -2.33 10.03
N ALA A 101 -13.48 -2.71 11.30
CA ALA A 101 -14.50 -2.12 12.17
C ALA A 101 -14.22 -0.63 12.45
N LEU A 102 -12.97 -0.28 12.78
CA LEU A 102 -12.58 1.12 13.05
C LEU A 102 -12.72 2.02 11.83
N THR A 103 -12.45 1.49 10.64
CA THR A 103 -12.39 2.27 9.39
C THR A 103 -13.65 2.16 8.53
N ARG A 104 -14.71 1.53 9.04
CA ARG A 104 -15.96 1.29 8.32
C ARG A 104 -16.50 2.56 7.64
N ARG A 105 -16.98 2.44 6.40
CA ARG A 105 -17.45 3.52 5.50
C ARG A 105 -16.39 4.54 5.06
N ARG A 106 -15.19 4.54 5.66
CA ARG A 106 -14.10 5.47 5.35
C ARG A 106 -12.83 4.82 4.84
N LEU A 107 -12.75 3.50 4.86
CA LEU A 107 -11.73 2.76 4.12
C LEU A 107 -12.00 2.87 2.61
N SER A 108 -11.02 3.36 1.85
CA SER A 108 -11.08 3.44 0.38
C SER A 108 -10.39 2.24 -0.24
N VAL A 109 -9.10 2.03 0.08
CA VAL A 109 -8.27 0.99 -0.52
C VAL A 109 -7.58 0.19 0.57
N PHE A 110 -7.69 -1.14 0.46
CA PHE A 110 -6.88 -2.07 1.23
C PHE A 110 -5.92 -2.77 0.29
N SER A 111 -4.64 -2.45 0.39
CA SER A 111 -3.60 -2.92 -0.51
C SER A 111 -2.73 -3.95 0.21
N ALA A 112 -2.86 -5.21 -0.18
CA ALA A 112 -2.21 -6.36 0.46
C ALA A 112 -1.08 -6.89 -0.41
N SER A 113 0.15 -6.86 0.08
CA SER A 113 1.33 -7.31 -0.67
C SER A 113 1.57 -8.82 -0.48
N LEU A 114 1.52 -9.57 -1.57
CA LEU A 114 1.85 -11.00 -1.60
C LEU A 114 3.37 -11.20 -1.60
N HIS A 115 3.88 -11.78 -0.51
CA HIS A 115 5.30 -12.07 -0.34
C HIS A 115 5.55 -13.58 -0.19
N LEU A 116 5.86 -14.26 -1.29
CA LEU A 116 6.06 -15.73 -1.31
C LEU A 116 7.23 -16.24 -0.44
N GLU A 117 8.13 -15.35 -0.03
CA GLU A 117 9.20 -15.67 0.95
C GLU A 117 8.63 -15.99 2.36
N TYR A 118 7.40 -15.56 2.66
CA TYR A 118 6.80 -15.64 4.00
C TYR A 118 5.47 -16.38 4.04
N VAL A 119 4.75 -16.46 2.91
CA VAL A 119 3.43 -17.08 2.84
C VAL A 119 3.30 -17.95 1.59
N THR A 120 2.44 -18.96 1.66
CA THR A 120 2.03 -19.70 0.46
C THR A 120 0.91 -18.95 -0.26
N LEU A 121 0.85 -19.10 -1.59
CA LEU A 121 -0.22 -18.54 -2.41
C LEU A 121 -1.61 -18.97 -1.92
N LYS A 122 -1.77 -20.24 -1.54
CA LYS A 122 -3.03 -20.77 -1.00
C LYS A 122 -3.41 -20.09 0.32
N SER A 123 -2.51 -20.07 1.31
CA SER A 123 -2.80 -19.45 2.61
C SER A 123 -3.09 -17.96 2.52
N PHE A 124 -2.41 -17.26 1.61
CA PHE A 124 -2.68 -15.84 1.36
C PHE A 124 -4.05 -15.65 0.71
N GLY A 125 -4.35 -16.41 -0.35
CA GLY A 125 -5.62 -16.34 -1.08
C GLY A 125 -6.82 -16.64 -0.18
N ASP A 126 -6.75 -17.69 0.63
CA ASP A 126 -7.82 -18.07 1.57
C ASP A 126 -8.09 -16.95 2.58
N LYS A 127 -7.04 -16.32 3.11
CA LYS A 127 -7.15 -15.20 4.05
C LYS A 127 -7.66 -13.92 3.36
N ALA A 128 -7.25 -13.65 2.13
CA ALA A 128 -7.69 -12.49 1.37
C ALA A 128 -9.18 -12.57 1.04
N GLU A 129 -9.64 -13.71 0.55
CA GLU A 129 -11.06 -13.98 0.28
C GLU A 129 -11.91 -13.85 1.56
N TRP A 130 -11.47 -14.47 2.66
CA TRP A 130 -12.09 -14.28 3.96
C TRP A 130 -12.18 -12.80 4.32
N PHE A 131 -11.07 -12.06 4.25
CA PHE A 131 -11.07 -10.66 4.70
C PHE A 131 -11.93 -9.76 3.82
N VAL A 132 -11.92 -9.95 2.50
CA VAL A 132 -12.80 -9.21 1.57
C VAL A 132 -14.27 -9.40 1.92
N SER A 133 -14.69 -10.60 2.33
CA SER A 133 -16.06 -10.83 2.79
C SER A 133 -16.46 -10.06 4.05
N GLN A 134 -15.50 -9.48 4.77
CA GLN A 134 -15.70 -8.67 5.98
C GLN A 134 -15.68 -7.16 5.71
N LEU A 135 -15.27 -6.73 4.51
CA LEU A 135 -15.15 -5.33 4.13
C LEU A 135 -16.49 -4.79 3.61
N ASP A 136 -16.67 -3.46 3.70
CA ASP A 136 -17.79 -2.82 3.00
C ASP A 136 -17.63 -3.01 1.47
N PRO A 137 -18.70 -3.23 0.69
CA PRO A 137 -18.61 -3.55 -0.74
C PRO A 137 -17.90 -2.50 -1.61
N GLU A 138 -17.82 -1.25 -1.13
CA GLU A 138 -17.16 -0.14 -1.82
C GLU A 138 -15.64 -0.13 -1.65
N VAL A 139 -15.10 -0.92 -0.71
CA VAL A 139 -13.66 -0.96 -0.45
C VAL A 139 -12.94 -1.65 -1.61
N SER A 140 -11.99 -0.97 -2.22
CA SER A 140 -11.10 -1.57 -3.22
C SER A 140 -10.02 -2.40 -2.54
N PHE A 141 -10.19 -3.72 -2.49
CA PHE A 141 -9.13 -4.64 -2.10
C PHE A 141 -8.23 -4.96 -3.30
N VAL A 142 -6.92 -4.81 -3.16
CA VAL A 142 -5.95 -5.09 -4.23
C VAL A 142 -4.78 -5.89 -3.69
N VAL A 143 -4.44 -6.98 -4.38
CA VAL A 143 -3.23 -7.77 -4.12
C VAL A 143 -2.09 -7.21 -4.96
N ASN A 144 -1.07 -6.65 -4.31
CA ASN A 144 0.17 -6.28 -5.00
C ASN A 144 1.16 -7.44 -4.97
N GLN A 145 1.93 -7.62 -6.03
CA GLN A 145 3.05 -8.56 -6.02
C GLN A 145 4.26 -7.95 -6.71
N VAL A 146 5.43 -8.03 -6.06
CA VAL A 146 6.68 -7.68 -6.72
C VAL A 146 7.04 -8.78 -7.70
N VAL A 147 7.18 -8.43 -8.97
CA VAL A 147 7.66 -9.33 -10.03
C VAL A 147 9.18 -9.28 -9.99
N VAL A 148 9.80 -10.36 -9.52
CA VAL A 148 11.26 -10.47 -9.45
C VAL A 148 11.78 -10.99 -10.81
N PRO A 149 12.89 -10.43 -11.36
CA PRO A 149 13.49 -10.94 -12.59
C PRO A 149 13.77 -12.45 -12.52
N GLY A 150 13.41 -13.18 -13.56
CA GLY A 150 13.50 -14.64 -13.61
C GLY A 150 12.37 -15.40 -12.91
N GLN A 151 11.40 -14.68 -12.29
CA GLN A 151 10.22 -15.26 -11.65
C GLN A 151 8.90 -14.82 -12.31
N GLU A 152 8.95 -14.41 -13.57
CA GLU A 152 7.76 -13.95 -14.33
C GLU A 152 6.72 -15.06 -14.46
N ALA A 153 7.17 -16.32 -14.59
CA ALA A 153 6.29 -17.49 -14.58
C ALA A 153 5.47 -17.59 -13.29
N THR A 154 6.16 -17.53 -12.15
CA THR A 154 5.55 -17.57 -10.83
C THR A 154 4.60 -16.39 -10.60
N ALA A 155 4.93 -15.20 -11.12
CA ALA A 155 4.06 -14.03 -11.04
C ALA A 155 2.75 -14.23 -11.83
N LEU A 156 2.81 -14.84 -13.02
CA LEU A 156 1.61 -15.19 -13.79
C LEU A 156 0.75 -16.23 -13.06
N GLU A 157 1.36 -17.28 -12.50
CA GLU A 157 0.64 -18.27 -11.69
C GLU A 157 -0.06 -17.63 -10.49
N CYS A 158 0.61 -16.68 -9.82
CA CYS A 158 0.01 -15.93 -8.72
C CYS A 158 -1.13 -15.02 -9.19
N ARG A 159 -0.96 -14.32 -10.32
CA ARG A 159 -2.02 -13.50 -10.92
C ARG A 159 -3.25 -14.35 -11.16
N ASP A 160 -3.10 -15.46 -11.87
CA ASP A 160 -4.20 -16.32 -12.28
C ASP A 160 -4.92 -16.87 -11.05
N ALA A 161 -4.18 -17.42 -10.06
CA ALA A 161 -4.77 -17.95 -8.83
C ALA A 161 -5.48 -16.91 -7.97
N ILE A 162 -5.05 -15.64 -7.99
CA ILE A 162 -5.71 -14.54 -7.27
C ILE A 162 -6.95 -14.07 -8.04
N GLN A 163 -6.86 -13.96 -9.37
CA GLN A 163 -7.97 -13.54 -10.22
C GLN A 163 -9.09 -14.58 -10.29
N ASP A 164 -8.75 -15.87 -10.26
CA ASP A 164 -9.72 -16.97 -10.19
C ASP A 164 -10.58 -16.92 -8.91
N ARG A 165 -10.08 -16.26 -7.85
CA ARG A 165 -10.82 -15.96 -6.61
C ARG A 165 -11.64 -14.68 -6.69
N GLY A 166 -11.72 -14.03 -7.85
CA GLY A 166 -12.39 -12.75 -8.05
C GLY A 166 -11.65 -11.55 -7.43
N LEU A 167 -10.38 -11.72 -7.02
CA LEU A 167 -9.59 -10.66 -6.40
C LEU A 167 -8.78 -9.89 -7.44
N ARG A 168 -8.63 -8.57 -7.23
CA ARG A 168 -7.79 -7.74 -8.09
C ARG A 168 -6.32 -7.98 -7.78
N TRP A 169 -5.54 -8.27 -8.82
CA TRP A 169 -4.08 -8.39 -8.76
C TRP A 169 -3.40 -7.21 -9.48
N PHE A 170 -2.30 -6.73 -8.92
CA PHE A 170 -1.52 -5.61 -9.48
C PHE A 170 0.00 -5.92 -9.45
N PRO A 171 0.68 -5.93 -10.61
CA PRO A 171 2.11 -6.19 -10.68
C PRO A 171 2.93 -4.96 -10.29
N GLN A 172 3.89 -5.16 -9.39
CA GLN A 172 4.93 -4.18 -9.08
C GLN A 172 6.25 -4.67 -9.65
N LEU A 173 6.79 -3.99 -10.65
CA LEU A 173 8.07 -4.39 -11.24
C LEU A 173 9.19 -4.07 -10.24
N TYR A 174 10.10 -5.03 -10.08
CA TYR A 174 11.27 -4.89 -9.23
C TYR A 174 12.09 -3.66 -9.62
N LYS A 175 12.44 -2.85 -8.61
CA LYS A 175 13.22 -1.62 -8.76
C LYS A 175 14.63 -1.82 -8.23
N THR A 176 15.61 -1.41 -9.01
CA THR A 176 17.02 -1.30 -8.66
C THR A 176 17.39 0.17 -8.42
N LYS A 177 18.66 0.45 -8.10
CA LYS A 177 19.16 1.83 -7.98
C LYS A 177 19.08 2.62 -9.29
N SER A 178 19.09 1.94 -10.44
CA SER A 178 19.07 2.55 -11.78
C SER A 178 17.67 2.62 -12.40
N GLY A 179 16.63 2.17 -11.68
CA GLY A 179 15.24 2.20 -12.16
C GLY A 179 14.56 0.85 -12.05
N VAL A 180 13.76 0.48 -13.05
CA VAL A 180 13.16 -0.86 -13.12
C VAL A 180 14.22 -1.86 -13.57
N ALA A 181 14.24 -3.05 -12.97
CA ALA A 181 15.15 -4.11 -13.35
C ALA A 181 14.91 -4.60 -14.79
N ASP A 182 15.94 -5.18 -15.39
CA ASP A 182 15.81 -5.91 -16.64
C ASP A 182 15.23 -7.31 -16.37
N TYR A 183 14.44 -7.82 -17.32
CA TYR A 183 13.77 -9.12 -17.25
C TYR A 183 14.20 -9.96 -18.44
N ASP A 184 14.60 -11.20 -18.18
CA ASP A 184 15.07 -12.10 -19.23
C ASP A 184 13.91 -12.56 -20.12
N ASN A 185 12.72 -12.76 -19.53
CA ASN A 185 11.54 -13.21 -20.25
C ASN A 185 10.60 -12.06 -20.61
N GLN A 186 10.97 -11.33 -21.68
CA GLN A 186 10.19 -10.19 -22.18
C GLN A 186 8.76 -10.57 -22.60
N GLU A 187 8.55 -11.79 -23.09
CA GLU A 187 7.22 -12.27 -23.48
C GLU A 187 6.30 -12.44 -22.27
N LYS A 188 6.76 -13.12 -21.21
CA LYS A 188 5.99 -13.22 -19.96
C LYS A 188 5.80 -11.88 -19.30
N LEU A 189 6.81 -11.01 -19.35
CA LEU A 189 6.65 -9.65 -18.85
C LEU A 189 5.50 -8.93 -19.55
N ARG A 190 5.42 -8.96 -20.89
CA ARG A 190 4.28 -8.38 -21.64
C ARG A 190 2.94 -8.96 -21.23
N GLN A 191 2.86 -10.26 -20.92
CA GLN A 191 1.62 -10.85 -20.41
C GLN A 191 1.24 -10.32 -19.01
N ILE A 192 2.23 -9.96 -18.19
CA ILE A 192 2.01 -9.39 -16.86
C ILE A 192 1.54 -7.94 -16.95
N VAL A 193 2.18 -7.13 -17.79
CA VAL A 193 1.98 -5.67 -17.79
C VAL A 193 1.16 -5.13 -18.98
N GLY A 194 0.98 -5.92 -20.03
CA GLY A 194 0.30 -5.56 -21.29
C GLY A 194 1.26 -5.09 -22.40
N ASP A 195 0.74 -5.03 -23.63
CA ASP A 195 1.51 -4.67 -24.85
C ASP A 195 1.91 -3.19 -24.92
N ASP A 196 1.12 -2.28 -24.30
CA ASP A 196 1.39 -0.84 -24.28
C ASP A 196 2.02 -0.35 -22.95
N ALA A 197 2.56 -1.29 -22.17
CA ALA A 197 3.23 -1.04 -20.92
C ALA A 197 4.58 -1.77 -20.85
N GLY A 198 5.56 -1.42 -21.67
CA GLY A 198 6.93 -1.89 -21.45
C GLY A 198 7.40 -1.65 -19.99
N PRO A 199 8.46 -2.30 -19.49
CA PRO A 199 8.91 -2.20 -18.09
C PRO A 199 9.04 -0.76 -17.55
N ARG A 200 9.21 0.22 -18.44
CA ARG A 200 9.24 1.66 -18.14
C ARG A 200 7.88 2.33 -17.88
N ARG A 201 6.73 1.71 -18.18
CA ARG A 201 5.38 2.27 -18.01
C ARG A 201 4.51 1.53 -17.00
N ALA A 202 4.72 0.23 -16.80
CA ALA A 202 3.92 -0.59 -15.88
C ALA A 202 3.95 -0.15 -14.40
N ASN A 203 4.94 0.66 -14.02
CA ASN A 203 5.15 1.17 -12.66
C ASN A 203 5.56 2.65 -12.60
N ARG A 204 5.30 3.42 -13.66
CA ARG A 204 5.48 4.87 -13.60
C ARG A 204 4.21 5.50 -13.04
N ALA A 205 4.39 6.42 -12.09
CA ALA A 205 3.41 7.47 -11.89
C ALA A 205 3.09 8.10 -13.26
N PRO A 206 1.85 8.52 -13.52
CA PRO A 206 1.50 9.15 -14.80
C PRO A 206 2.50 10.24 -15.17
N ASP A 207 2.76 10.41 -16.46
CA ASP A 207 3.61 11.51 -16.91
C ASP A 207 2.86 12.84 -16.69
N TYR A 208 3.41 13.66 -15.80
CA TYR A 208 2.87 14.96 -15.44
C TYR A 208 3.72 16.11 -16.01
N GLU A 209 4.72 15.84 -16.85
CA GLU A 209 5.49 16.90 -17.50
C GLU A 209 4.58 17.82 -18.31
N GLY A 210 4.76 19.13 -18.13
CA GLY A 210 3.92 20.16 -18.75
C GLY A 210 2.49 20.26 -18.18
N ARG A 211 2.12 19.46 -17.18
CA ARG A 211 0.83 19.56 -16.48
C ARG A 211 0.94 20.43 -15.23
N LEU A 212 -0.17 21.02 -14.81
CA LEU A 212 -0.23 21.78 -13.56
C LEU A 212 0.12 20.87 -12.38
N CYS A 213 1.18 21.23 -11.66
CA CYS A 213 1.60 20.56 -10.45
C CYS A 213 0.68 20.97 -9.30
N TRP A 214 0.13 19.98 -8.61
CA TRP A 214 -0.72 20.16 -7.43
C TRP A 214 -0.06 19.62 -6.16
N SER A 215 1.24 19.28 -6.23
CA SER A 215 2.01 18.92 -5.04
C SER A 215 2.06 20.12 -4.09
N GLY A 216 1.86 19.87 -2.80
CA GLY A 216 1.70 20.88 -1.76
C GLY A 216 0.32 21.54 -1.69
N VAL A 217 -0.58 21.32 -2.68
CA VAL A 217 -1.95 21.87 -2.67
C VAL A 217 -2.97 20.77 -2.37
N ASP A 218 -2.97 19.73 -3.20
CA ASP A 218 -3.93 18.60 -3.11
C ASP A 218 -3.19 17.26 -3.00
N TYR A 219 -1.88 17.30 -2.74
CA TYR A 219 -1.05 16.11 -2.57
C TYR A 219 0.20 16.46 -1.76
N PHE A 220 0.48 15.74 -0.68
CA PHE A 220 1.78 15.82 -0.01
C PHE A 220 2.11 14.50 0.68
N THR A 221 3.40 14.27 0.94
CA THR A 221 3.90 13.08 1.63
C THR A 221 4.34 13.46 3.03
N VAL A 222 4.04 12.63 4.02
CA VAL A 222 4.53 12.76 5.40
C VAL A 222 5.34 11.52 5.74
N ASP A 223 6.59 11.69 6.15
CA ASP A 223 7.41 10.56 6.59
C ASP A 223 7.13 10.16 8.06
N LYS A 224 7.77 9.09 8.51
CA LYS A 224 7.64 8.56 9.89
C LYS A 224 8.23 9.49 10.95
N GLU A 225 9.07 10.44 10.56
CA GLU A 225 9.62 11.49 11.42
C GLU A 225 8.72 12.73 11.48
N GLY A 226 7.70 12.80 10.62
CA GLY A 226 6.76 13.92 10.52
C GLY A 226 7.19 15.03 9.56
N ASN A 227 8.23 14.82 8.74
CA ASN A 227 8.60 15.76 7.69
C ASN A 227 7.60 15.67 6.53
N ALA A 228 7.25 16.81 5.94
CA ALA A 228 6.29 16.89 4.83
C ALA A 228 6.92 17.45 3.55
N TRP A 229 6.51 16.92 2.39
CA TRP A 229 7.01 17.28 1.05
C TRP A 229 5.89 17.30 0.00
#